data_AF-A0A9W7YIH3-F1
#
_entry.id   AF-A0A9W7YIH3-F1
#
_cell.length_a   1.000
_cell.length_b   1.000
_cell.length_c   1.000
_cell.angle_alpha   90.00
_cell.angle_beta   90.00
_cell.angle_gamma   90.00
#
_symmetry.space_group_name_H-M   'P 1'
#
loop_
_entity.id
_entity.type
_entity.pdbx_description
1 polymer ?
#
loop_
_entity_poly.entity_id
_entity_poly.type
_entity_poly.pdbx_seq_one_letter_code
_entity_poly.pdbx_strand_id
1 'polypeptide(L)'
;MTVGALKLACQEHINKDAKFKPYRHIVFDTLKLYTQAFGNKTQNLIINLESTEFLDDDSAVLEAVGVRSETELSFFNRVDYDRYAENPVTLW
;
A
#
# COMPACT_ATOMS: atom_id res chain seq x y z
N MET A 1 13.64 -6.55 7.85
CA MET A 1 12.54 -7.07 7.00
C MET A 1 12.68 -6.40 5.63
N THR A 2 12.52 -7.15 4.54
CA THR A 2 12.51 -6.59 3.18
C THR A 2 11.10 -6.19 2.77
N VAL A 3 10.98 -5.41 1.69
CA VAL A 3 9.69 -5.06 1.08
C VAL A 3 8.89 -6.32 0.73
N GLY A 4 9.51 -7.29 0.05
CA GLY A 4 8.84 -8.54 -0.32
C GLY A 4 8.40 -9.35 0.90
N ALA A 5 9.21 -9.39 1.96
CA ALA A 5 8.85 -10.06 3.20
C ALA A 5 7.64 -9.41 3.89
N LEU A 6 7.52 -8.07 3.84
CA LEU A 6 6.36 -7.35 4.34
C LEU A 6 5.10 -7.66 3.52
N LYS A 7 5.19 -7.64 2.17
CA LYS A 7 4.07 -8.02 1.28
C LYS A 7 3.53 -9.41 1.63
N LEU A 8 4.43 -10.39 1.80
CA LEU A 8 4.07 -11.75 2.21
C LEU A 8 3.38 -11.78 3.57
N ALA A 9 3.94 -11.09 4.58
CA ALA A 9 3.36 -11.02 5.92
C ALA A 9 1.95 -10.40 5.91
N CYS A 10 1.75 -9.32 5.15
CA CYS A 10 0.43 -8.71 4.94
C CYS A 10 -0.55 -9.68 4.27
N GLN A 11 -0.13 -10.34 3.19
CA GLN A 11 -0.97 -11.29 2.46
C GLN A 11 -1.38 -12.49 3.33
N GLU A 12 -0.45 -13.02 4.14
CA GLU A 12 -0.77 -14.07 5.11
C GLU A 12 -1.79 -13.59 6.14
N HIS A 13 -1.63 -12.37 6.66
CA HIS A 13 -2.53 -11.81 7.66
C HIS A 13 -3.96 -11.62 7.08
N ILE A 14 -4.07 -11.12 5.85
CA ILE A 14 -5.33 -11.00 5.10
C ILE A 14 -6.03 -12.36 4.94
N ASN A 15 -5.25 -13.40 4.64
CA ASN A 15 -5.79 -14.75 4.44
C ASN A 15 -6.19 -15.44 5.76
N LYS A 16 -5.53 -15.12 6.87
CA LYS A 16 -5.78 -15.72 8.20
C LYS A 16 -6.94 -15.05 8.94
N ASP A 17 -6.95 -13.71 9.02
CA ASP A 17 -7.93 -12.99 9.82
C ASP A 17 -9.32 -12.98 9.13
N ALA A 18 -10.36 -13.33 9.88
CA ALA A 18 -11.73 -13.37 9.39
C ALA A 18 -12.24 -11.99 8.95
N LYS A 19 -11.76 -10.90 9.55
CA LYS A 19 -12.17 -9.53 9.20
C LYS A 19 -11.79 -9.14 7.76
N PHE A 20 -10.78 -9.81 7.20
CA PHE A 20 -10.34 -9.58 5.82
C PHE A 20 -10.92 -10.57 4.81
N LYS A 21 -11.87 -11.44 5.22
CA LYS A 21 -12.51 -12.42 4.33
C LYS A 21 -13.02 -11.81 3.00
N PRO A 22 -13.65 -10.61 2.98
CA PRO A 22 -14.07 -10.00 1.72
C PRO A 22 -12.93 -9.71 0.75
N TYR A 23 -11.71 -9.49 1.22
CA TYR A 23 -10.59 -9.03 0.40
C TYR A 23 -9.67 -10.15 -0.10
N ARG A 24 -9.88 -11.41 0.32
CA ARG A 24 -8.97 -12.52 -0.02
C ARG A 24 -8.92 -12.87 -1.51
N HIS A 25 -9.90 -12.41 -2.29
CA HIS A 25 -9.94 -12.60 -3.74
C HIS A 25 -9.17 -11.52 -4.51
N ILE A 26 -8.72 -10.46 -3.83
CA ILE A 26 -7.96 -9.36 -4.42
C ILE A 26 -6.48 -9.75 -4.52
N VAL A 27 -5.85 -9.37 -5.62
CA VAL A 27 -4.40 -9.50 -5.82
C VAL A 27 -3.72 -8.27 -5.24
N PHE A 28 -2.99 -8.44 -4.14
CA PHE A 28 -2.17 -7.40 -3.54
C PHE A 28 -0.71 -7.58 -3.93
N ASP A 29 -0.17 -6.65 -4.72
CA ASP A 29 1.20 -6.74 -5.26
C ASP A 29 2.04 -5.49 -5.00
N THR A 30 1.40 -4.38 -4.64
CA THR A 30 2.04 -3.06 -4.60
C THR A 30 1.92 -2.41 -3.24
N LEU A 31 3.07 -2.09 -2.66
CA LEU A 31 3.17 -1.22 -1.50
C LEU A 31 3.52 0.19 -1.95
N LYS A 32 2.85 1.18 -1.35
CA LYS A 32 3.09 2.60 -1.60
C LYS A 32 3.11 3.35 -0.28
N LEU A 33 4.00 4.33 -0.17
CA LEU A 33 3.99 5.24 0.96
C LEU A 33 2.72 6.09 0.94
N TYR A 34 1.99 6.05 2.06
CA TYR A 34 0.74 6.81 2.21
C TYR A 34 0.97 8.10 2.99
N THR A 35 1.54 8.00 4.19
CA THR A 35 2.00 9.15 4.99
C THR A 35 3.26 8.78 5.78
N GLN A 36 4.03 9.81 6.17
CA GLN A 36 5.13 9.68 7.13
C GLN A 36 4.86 10.59 8.34
N ALA A 37 5.42 10.21 9.49
CA ALA A 37 5.52 11.09 10.64
C ALA A 37 6.06 12.47 10.23
N PHE A 38 5.36 13.52 10.67
CA PHE A 38 5.63 14.94 10.39
C PHE A 38 5.49 15.36 8.91
N GLY A 39 4.98 14.48 8.04
CA GLY A 39 4.62 14.80 6.66
C GLY A 39 3.23 15.42 6.55
N ASN A 40 2.95 16.07 5.41
CA ASN A 40 1.62 16.60 5.13
C ASN A 40 0.67 15.42 4.85
N LYS A 41 -0.48 15.38 5.53
CA LYS A 41 -1.50 14.35 5.28
C LYS A 41 -2.24 14.69 3.98
N THR A 42 -2.44 13.69 3.13
CA THR A 42 -3.31 13.86 1.96
C THR A 42 -4.76 14.10 2.40
N GLN A 43 -5.52 14.89 1.63
CA GLN A 43 -6.95 15.09 1.88
C GLN A 43 -7.79 13.86 1.50
N ASN A 44 -7.26 12.95 0.66
CA ASN A 44 -7.96 11.74 0.26
C ASN A 44 -7.61 10.57 1.20
N LEU A 45 -8.55 10.24 2.10
CA LEU A 45 -8.39 9.19 3.11
C LEU A 45 -8.40 7.76 2.55
N ILE A 46 -8.79 7.59 1.28
CA ILE A 46 -8.99 6.28 0.66
C ILE A 46 -7.74 5.89 -0.14
N ILE A 47 -7.21 6.83 -0.91
CA ILE A 47 -6.10 6.58 -1.84
C ILE A 47 -5.28 7.85 -2.02
N ASN A 48 -3.98 7.75 -1.74
CA ASN A 48 -3.04 8.82 -2.01
C ASN A 48 -2.64 8.77 -3.49
N LEU A 49 -3.10 9.72 -4.29
CA LEU A 49 -2.69 9.88 -5.71
C LEU A 49 -1.55 10.90 -5.90
N GLU A 50 -1.19 11.63 -4.85
CA GLU A 50 -0.26 12.77 -4.89
C GLU A 50 1.21 12.34 -4.73
N SER A 51 1.47 11.22 -4.04
CA SER A 51 2.80 10.65 -3.90
C SER A 51 3.15 9.71 -5.07
N THR A 52 4.42 9.65 -5.44
CA THR A 52 4.98 8.68 -6.42
C THR A 52 5.89 7.64 -5.76
N GLU A 53 5.84 7.52 -4.43
CA GLU A 53 6.73 6.67 -3.64
C GLU A 53 6.24 5.22 -3.57
N PHE A 54 6.44 4.48 -4.66
CA PHE A 54 6.22 3.04 -4.71
C PHE A 54 7.43 2.27 -4.15
N LEU A 55 7.14 1.17 -3.44
CA LEU A 55 8.16 0.26 -2.91
C LEU A 55 8.26 -0.94 -3.86
N ASP A 56 8.93 -0.72 -5.01
CA ASP A 56 8.98 -1.70 -6.11
C ASP A 56 10.09 -2.75 -5.96
N ASP A 57 11.19 -2.44 -5.24
CA ASP A 57 12.28 -3.40 -5.00
C ASP A 57 11.97 -4.30 -3.80
N ASP A 58 11.50 -5.52 -4.08
CA ASP A 58 11.18 -6.53 -3.07
C ASP A 58 12.39 -6.99 -2.25
N SER A 59 13.61 -6.81 -2.77
CA SER A 59 14.86 -7.18 -2.10
C SER A 59 15.35 -6.11 -1.12
N ALA A 60 14.91 -4.86 -1.32
CA ALA A 60 15.31 -3.75 -0.47
C ALA A 60 14.79 -3.92 0.96
N VAL A 61 15.62 -3.53 1.93
CA VAL A 61 15.21 -3.43 3.33
C VAL A 61 14.31 -2.21 3.52
N LEU A 62 13.30 -2.32 4.38
CA LEU A 62 12.29 -1.26 4.60
C LEU A 62 12.91 0.10 4.95
N GLU A 63 13.96 0.11 5.76
CA GLU A 63 14.69 1.33 6.13
C GLU A 63 15.33 2.01 4.91
N ALA A 64 15.87 1.24 3.96
CA ALA A 64 16.52 1.77 2.76
C ALA A 64 15.54 2.42 1.78
N VAL A 65 14.26 2.03 1.84
CA VAL A 65 13.17 2.65 1.06
C VAL A 65 12.39 3.70 1.89
N GLY A 66 12.97 4.17 3.00
CA GLY A 66 12.45 5.29 3.78
C GLY A 66 11.32 4.95 4.75
N VAL A 67 11.01 3.67 4.96
CA VAL A 67 10.02 3.25 5.97
C VAL A 67 10.65 3.37 7.36
N ARG A 68 10.03 4.19 8.20
CA ARG A 68 10.43 4.47 9.58
C ARG A 68 9.24 4.29 10.55
N SER A 69 9.47 4.48 11.84
CA SER A 69 8.38 4.50 12.83
C SER A 69 7.27 5.46 12.40
N GLU A 70 6.01 5.06 12.61
CA GLU A 70 4.81 5.81 12.22
C GLU A 70 4.70 6.11 10.70
N THR A 71 5.31 5.28 9.85
CA THR A 71 5.02 5.30 8.41
C THR A 71 3.74 4.52 8.13
N GLU A 72 2.80 5.14 7.42
CA GLU A 72 1.62 4.48 6.91
C GLU A 72 1.88 4.04 5.47
N LEU A 73 1.57 2.77 5.17
CA LEU A 73 1.70 2.19 3.84
C LEU A 73 0.34 1.72 3.34
N SER A 74 0.07 1.94 2.06
CA SER A 74 -1.06 1.32 1.36
C SER A 74 -0.59 0.04 0.66
N PHE A 75 -1.39 -1.02 0.72
CA PHE A 75 -1.16 -2.27 0.00
C PHE A 75 -2.36 -2.57 -0.91
N PHE A 76 -2.13 -2.65 -2.22
CA PHE A 76 -3.19 -2.71 -3.22
C PHE A 76 -2.73 -3.41 -4.52
N ASN A 77 -3.64 -3.53 -5.49
CA ASN A 77 -3.35 -4.01 -6.83
C ASN A 77 -2.81 -2.89 -7.72
N ARG A 78 -1.64 -3.05 -8.35
CA ARG A 78 -1.04 -2.02 -9.20
C ARG A 78 -1.94 -1.60 -10.35
N VAL A 79 -2.48 -2.58 -11.06
CA VAL A 79 -3.23 -2.37 -12.29
C VAL A 79 -4.52 -1.61 -12.01
N ASP A 80 -5.23 -1.97 -10.94
CA ASP A 80 -6.46 -1.27 -10.55
C ASP A 80 -6.18 0.13 -10.01
N TYR A 81 -5.06 0.33 -9.31
CA TYR A 81 -4.59 1.66 -8.91
C TYR A 81 -4.32 2.55 -10.13
N ASP A 82 -3.56 2.07 -11.10
CA ASP A 82 -3.19 2.86 -12.29
C ASP A 82 -4.45 3.23 -13.11
N ARG A 83 -5.39 2.29 -13.28
CA ARG A 83 -6.69 2.56 -13.92
C ARG A 83 -7.52 3.61 -13.19
N TYR A 84 -7.54 3.57 -11.86
CA TYR A 84 -8.24 4.57 -11.06
C TYR A 84 -7.55 5.93 -11.15
N ALA A 85 -6.21 5.97 -11.15
CA ALA A 85 -5.44 7.20 -11.25
C ALA A 85 -5.65 7.93 -12.60
N GLU A 86 -5.91 7.20 -13.69
CA GLU A 86 -6.23 7.77 -15.01
C GLU A 86 -7.57 8.53 -15.03
N ASN A 87 -8.56 8.08 -14.24
CA ASN A 87 -9.87 8.73 -14.15
C ASN A 87 -10.47 8.53 -12.74
N PRO A 88 -10.05 9.34 -11.75
CA PRO A 88 -10.42 9.13 -10.36
C PRO A 88 -11.89 9.54 -10.13
N VAL A 89 -12.79 8.58 -10.29
CA VAL A 89 -14.22 8.74 -10.03
C VAL A 89 -14.62 7.86 -8.85
N THR A 90 -15.06 8.49 -7.78
CA THR A 90 -15.65 7.78 -6.64
C THR A 90 -17.14 7.60 -6.90
N LEU A 91 -17.55 6.39 -7.26
CA LEU A 91 -18.95 5.99 -7.34
C LEU A 91 -19.41 5.58 -5.94
N TRP A 92 -20.54 6.13 -5.51
CA TRP A 92 -21.16 5.96 -4.19
C TRP A 92 -22.17 4.81 -4.18
#